data_AF-A0A1F2YNJ8-F1
#
_entry.id   AF-A0A1F2YNJ8-F1
#
_cell.length_a   1.000
_cell.length_b   1.000
_cell.length_c   1.000
_cell.angle_alpha   90.00
_cell.angle_beta   90.00
_cell.angle_gamma   90.00
#
_symmetry.space_group_name_H-M   'P 1'
#
loop_
_entity.id
_entity.type
_entity.pdbx_description
1 polymer ?
#
loop_
_entity_poly.entity_id
_entity_poly.type
_entity_poly.pdbx_seq_one_letter_code
_entity_poly.pdbx_strand_id
1 'polypeptide(L)'
;MTDAQSLILTASRSPELSAHFKAIAEMDVAGMPKYGRAEIHGLVRATVCRTYAPALLELAHLVAAASCLGAWENLFWGTHPVRASHFSAFFHEACGRGCLACKDGVMSIRYPDGQFSIRFGRMSFLSALMDMLVAVLGYDVVDDHLTSLRASSRTAADVSAAARGLAKAYYAFLKNHVPPAQGQRKFRTLATFMTERAGSGFSGRDIADDAILAFWQTHAADAGDGQDFKTYVATFRAFLHFLEALEQAERIVALEQARPVGTGEGEIDVAVGARCDLSEAVNPLEALCAGAGARVKFLNKQEQARLSLLFEAGTLALRLPVSLLRCEVFGKTQSRLTQGVRRGIGAAGLHDMARDGGEGDYLVVREELARLRDGLSRVLLASLFALVDAKSPEAISLLLDLAEGFDATVCAPLLKDMEGESLAERFLALLALPERAPPPLPDLMTAAEKAFMGLSRQGFEGVPGQDPELLEAFESGSPLVQAIRSGISGWLSATDAMDWPDLFIRDRETFLDVFSRIYGDAHVAARI
;
A
#
# COMPACT_ATOMS: atom_id res chain seq x y z
N MET A 1 -22.39 2.17 -13.87
CA MET A 1 -21.41 3.04 -13.19
C MET A 1 -20.23 3.16 -14.13
N THR A 2 -19.55 4.30 -14.14
CA THR A 2 -18.22 4.41 -14.73
C THR A 2 -17.27 3.50 -13.94
N ASP A 3 -16.54 2.62 -14.63
CA ASP A 3 -15.71 1.58 -14.02
C ASP A 3 -14.72 2.14 -12.98
N ALA A 4 -14.23 3.38 -13.18
CA ALA A 4 -13.37 4.08 -12.24
C ALA A 4 -13.97 4.27 -10.84
N GLN A 5 -15.27 4.58 -10.69
CA GLN A 5 -15.85 4.79 -9.34
C GLN A 5 -15.97 3.51 -8.53
N SER A 6 -16.26 2.38 -9.19
CA SER A 6 -16.23 1.06 -8.56
C SER A 6 -14.81 0.65 -8.20
N LEU A 7 -13.83 0.87 -9.09
CA LEU A 7 -12.41 0.62 -8.84
C LEU A 7 -11.91 1.44 -7.64
N ILE A 8 -12.24 2.73 -7.56
CA ILE A 8 -11.86 3.60 -6.42
C ILE A 8 -12.44 3.10 -5.10
N LEU A 9 -13.70 2.66 -5.09
CA LEU A 9 -14.33 2.10 -3.88
C LEU A 9 -13.75 0.74 -3.51
N THR A 10 -13.37 -0.10 -4.47
CA THR A 10 -12.72 -1.40 -4.24
C THR A 10 -11.28 -1.25 -3.76
N ALA A 11 -10.49 -0.39 -4.39
CA ALA A 11 -9.11 -0.08 -4.02
C ALA A 11 -8.97 0.48 -2.59
N SER A 12 -10.02 1.10 -2.07
CA SER A 12 -10.02 1.75 -0.75
C SER A 12 -10.39 0.81 0.42
N ARG A 13 -10.52 -0.51 0.20
CA ARG A 13 -11.07 -1.46 1.19
C ARG A 13 -10.12 -2.63 1.45
N SER A 14 -9.99 -3.04 2.71
CA SER A 14 -9.35 -4.31 3.06
C SER A 14 -10.15 -5.54 2.56
N PRO A 15 -9.52 -6.72 2.41
CA PRO A 15 -10.21 -7.97 2.08
C PRO A 15 -11.30 -8.33 3.08
N GLU A 16 -11.04 -8.16 4.38
CA GLU A 16 -11.99 -8.43 5.47
C GLU A 16 -13.26 -7.57 5.34
N LEU A 17 -13.10 -6.26 5.14
CA LEU A 17 -14.24 -5.37 4.92
C LEU A 17 -15.03 -5.71 3.65
N SER A 18 -14.35 -6.17 2.60
CA SER A 18 -15.00 -6.62 1.36
C SER A 18 -15.81 -7.90 1.58
N ALA A 19 -15.31 -8.84 2.38
CA ALA A 19 -16.02 -10.06 2.75
C ALA A 19 -17.31 -9.75 3.53
N HIS A 20 -17.31 -8.78 4.46
CA HIS A 20 -18.53 -8.36 5.15
C HIS A 20 -19.57 -7.76 4.21
N PHE A 21 -19.18 -6.92 3.24
CA PHE A 21 -20.12 -6.41 2.26
C PHE A 21 -20.73 -7.52 1.39
N LYS A 22 -19.91 -8.50 1.00
CA LYS A 22 -20.38 -9.67 0.25
C LYS A 22 -21.37 -10.50 1.06
N ALA A 23 -21.05 -10.80 2.32
CA ALA A 23 -21.93 -11.55 3.21
C ALA A 23 -23.30 -10.88 3.36
N ILE A 24 -23.35 -9.54 3.48
CA ILE A 24 -24.62 -8.79 3.56
C ILE A 24 -25.36 -8.80 2.22
N ALA A 25 -24.64 -8.70 1.10
CA ALA A 25 -25.25 -8.76 -0.23
C ALA A 25 -25.84 -10.15 -0.55
N GLU A 26 -25.25 -11.21 0.02
CA GLU A 26 -25.69 -12.60 -0.13
C GLU A 26 -26.75 -13.02 0.89
N MET A 27 -27.12 -12.16 1.85
CA MET A 27 -28.19 -12.46 2.80
C MET A 27 -29.50 -12.74 2.05
N ASP A 28 -30.08 -13.90 2.33
CA ASP A 28 -31.28 -14.41 1.69
C ASP A 28 -32.42 -14.57 2.71
N VAL A 29 -33.63 -14.23 2.28
CA VAL A 29 -34.86 -14.50 3.02
C VAL A 29 -35.85 -15.16 2.06
N ALA A 30 -36.08 -16.46 2.27
CA ALA A 30 -37.01 -17.28 1.46
C ALA A 30 -36.68 -17.32 -0.04
N GLY A 31 -35.40 -17.45 -0.39
CA GLY A 31 -34.91 -17.54 -1.78
C GLY A 31 -34.85 -16.18 -2.51
N MET A 32 -35.00 -15.08 -1.77
CA MET A 32 -34.91 -13.72 -2.27
C MET A 32 -33.85 -12.92 -1.51
N PRO A 33 -33.03 -12.09 -2.19
CA PRO A 33 -32.08 -11.21 -1.53
C PRO A 33 -32.77 -10.29 -0.51
N LYS A 34 -32.28 -10.32 0.73
CA LYS A 34 -32.77 -9.50 1.84
C LYS A 34 -32.72 -8.02 1.46
N TYR A 35 -31.60 -7.60 0.84
CA TYR A 35 -31.33 -6.22 0.43
C TYR A 35 -31.28 -6.05 -1.08
N GLY A 36 -31.74 -4.88 -1.56
CA GLY A 36 -31.58 -4.49 -2.96
C GLY A 36 -30.15 -4.03 -3.27
N ARG A 37 -29.77 -4.06 -4.55
CA ARG A 37 -28.44 -3.59 -5.00
C ARG A 37 -28.18 -2.12 -4.65
N ALA A 38 -29.23 -1.28 -4.66
CA ALA A 38 -29.12 0.13 -4.35
C ALA A 38 -28.74 0.37 -2.87
N GLU A 39 -29.31 -0.41 -1.94
CA GLU A 39 -28.99 -0.36 -0.52
C GLU A 39 -27.55 -0.80 -0.25
N ILE A 40 -27.11 -1.92 -0.86
CA ILE A 40 -25.73 -2.40 -0.74
C ILE A 40 -24.72 -1.38 -1.28
N HIS A 41 -25.00 -0.79 -2.46
CA HIS A 41 -24.14 0.27 -3.00
C HIS A 41 -24.12 1.51 -2.10
N GLY A 42 -25.27 1.89 -1.55
CA GLY A 42 -25.38 2.97 -0.58
C GLY A 42 -24.54 2.71 0.67
N LEU A 43 -24.55 1.46 1.16
CA LEU A 43 -23.80 1.01 2.33
C LEU A 43 -22.29 1.08 2.08
N VAL A 44 -21.81 0.47 0.99
CA VAL A 44 -20.40 0.53 0.59
C VAL A 44 -19.94 1.97 0.48
N ARG A 45 -20.71 2.82 -0.22
CA ARG A 45 -20.37 4.24 -0.39
C ARG A 45 -20.32 4.97 0.96
N ALA A 46 -21.32 4.80 1.81
CA ALA A 46 -21.40 5.49 3.09
C ALA A 46 -20.25 5.09 4.02
N THR A 47 -19.92 3.80 4.07
CA THR A 47 -18.83 3.23 4.86
C THR A 47 -17.46 3.68 4.36
N VAL A 48 -17.16 3.47 3.08
CA VAL A 48 -15.86 3.81 2.49
C VAL A 48 -15.65 5.33 2.54
N CYS A 49 -16.65 6.13 2.18
CA CYS A 49 -16.52 7.59 2.20
C CYS A 49 -16.62 8.20 3.61
N ARG A 50 -16.82 7.40 4.66
CA ARG A 50 -17.04 7.84 6.04
C ARG A 50 -18.17 8.86 6.18
N THR A 51 -19.23 8.73 5.37
CA THR A 51 -20.42 9.60 5.40
C THR A 51 -21.61 8.94 6.13
N TYR A 52 -21.34 7.97 6.99
CA TYR A 52 -22.35 7.18 7.71
C TYR A 52 -22.88 7.84 9.00
N ALA A 53 -22.24 8.89 9.52
CA ALA A 53 -22.63 9.47 10.82
C ALA A 53 -24.10 9.96 10.87
N PRO A 54 -24.65 10.65 9.85
CA PRO A 54 -26.08 11.00 9.83
C PRO A 54 -26.98 9.76 9.79
N ALA A 55 -26.56 8.71 9.09
CA ALA A 55 -27.31 7.46 9.01
C ALA A 55 -27.34 6.69 10.34
N LEU A 56 -26.26 6.74 11.12
CA LEU A 56 -26.24 6.15 12.46
C LEU A 56 -27.19 6.88 13.42
N LEU A 57 -27.34 8.20 13.27
CA LEU A 57 -28.33 8.96 14.02
C LEU A 57 -29.76 8.56 13.62
N GLU A 58 -30.04 8.48 12.32
CA GLU A 58 -31.33 7.97 11.81
C GLU A 58 -31.61 6.54 12.31
N LEU A 59 -30.61 5.66 12.32
CA LEU A 59 -30.73 4.29 12.81
C LEU A 59 -31.05 4.25 14.31
N ALA A 60 -30.39 5.06 15.13
CA ALA A 60 -30.66 5.13 16.56
C ALA A 60 -32.10 5.62 16.84
N HIS A 61 -32.59 6.59 16.06
CA HIS A 61 -34.00 7.01 16.11
C HIS A 61 -34.96 5.87 15.68
N LEU A 62 -34.59 5.08 14.67
CA LEU A 62 -35.39 3.93 14.22
C LEU A 62 -35.48 2.84 15.30
N VAL A 63 -34.37 2.51 15.95
CA VAL A 63 -34.33 1.55 17.08
C VAL A 63 -35.18 2.06 18.24
N ALA A 64 -35.07 3.36 18.58
CA ALA A 64 -35.92 3.96 19.62
C ALA A 64 -37.41 3.87 19.23
N ALA A 65 -37.76 4.09 17.97
CA ALA A 65 -39.15 3.95 17.52
C ALA A 65 -39.66 2.51 17.63
N ALA A 66 -38.87 1.55 17.16
CA ALA A 66 -39.22 0.14 17.24
C ALA A 66 -39.28 -0.37 18.69
N SER A 67 -38.47 0.20 19.57
CA SER A 67 -38.47 -0.11 21.02
C SER A 67 -39.73 0.42 21.73
N CYS A 68 -40.41 1.47 21.23
CA CYS A 68 -41.75 1.84 21.73
C CYS A 68 -42.78 0.71 21.49
N LEU A 69 -42.48 -0.25 20.61
CA LEU A 69 -43.36 -1.36 20.23
C LEU A 69 -42.93 -2.71 20.83
N GLY A 70 -41.81 -2.76 21.57
CA GLY A 70 -41.29 -3.99 22.16
C GLY A 70 -40.78 -5.02 21.15
N ALA A 71 -40.53 -4.62 19.90
CA ALA A 71 -40.24 -5.54 18.79
C ALA A 71 -39.10 -5.04 17.89
N TRP A 72 -38.08 -4.40 18.47
CA TRP A 72 -37.00 -3.80 17.68
C TRP A 72 -36.14 -4.84 16.95
N GLU A 73 -35.88 -6.01 17.55
CA GLU A 73 -35.15 -7.10 16.89
C GLU A 73 -35.93 -7.65 15.69
N ASN A 74 -37.24 -7.86 15.87
CA ASN A 74 -38.13 -8.33 14.81
C ASN A 74 -38.18 -7.38 13.61
N LEU A 75 -37.95 -6.08 13.82
CA LEU A 75 -37.88 -5.09 12.75
C LEU A 75 -36.70 -5.32 11.79
N PHE A 76 -35.55 -5.77 12.32
CA PHE A 76 -34.30 -5.92 11.54
C PHE A 76 -34.03 -7.37 11.09
N TRP A 77 -34.45 -8.34 11.90
CA TRP A 77 -34.16 -9.77 11.70
C TRP A 77 -35.41 -10.64 11.49
N GLY A 78 -36.56 -10.02 11.22
CA GLY A 78 -37.78 -10.74 10.82
C GLY A 78 -37.63 -11.52 9.51
N THR A 79 -38.59 -12.39 9.21
CA THR A 79 -38.59 -13.34 8.08
C THR A 79 -39.03 -12.73 6.75
N HIS A 80 -38.81 -11.42 6.53
CA HIS A 80 -39.26 -10.73 5.33
C HIS A 80 -38.13 -10.00 4.59
N PRO A 81 -38.18 -9.93 3.25
CA PRO A 81 -37.30 -9.04 2.50
C PRO A 81 -37.48 -7.59 2.92
N VAL A 82 -36.36 -6.88 3.07
CA VAL A 82 -36.35 -5.53 3.62
C VAL A 82 -36.79 -4.53 2.53
N ARG A 83 -38.05 -4.11 2.56
CA ARG A 83 -38.65 -3.16 1.59
C ARG A 83 -39.43 -2.07 2.33
N ALA A 84 -39.60 -0.90 1.69
CA ALA A 84 -40.31 0.23 2.27
C ALA A 84 -41.75 -0.10 2.71
N SER A 85 -42.44 -0.96 1.97
CA SER A 85 -43.80 -1.43 2.28
C SER A 85 -43.86 -2.22 3.59
N HIS A 86 -42.81 -3.00 3.91
CA HIS A 86 -42.75 -3.77 5.15
C HIS A 86 -42.65 -2.85 6.38
N PHE A 87 -41.73 -1.87 6.34
CA PHE A 87 -41.62 -0.88 7.42
C PHE A 87 -42.89 -0.05 7.57
N SER A 88 -43.51 0.32 6.44
CA SER A 88 -44.78 1.03 6.45
C SER A 88 -45.87 0.22 7.16
N ALA A 89 -46.00 -1.08 6.85
CA ALA A 89 -46.96 -1.97 7.53
C ALA A 89 -46.66 -2.12 9.03
N PHE A 90 -45.39 -2.41 9.38
CA PHE A 90 -44.94 -2.57 10.77
C PHE A 90 -45.28 -1.37 11.65
N PHE A 91 -45.03 -0.16 11.14
CA PHE A 91 -45.35 1.05 11.89
C PHE A 91 -46.83 1.43 11.80
N HIS A 92 -47.53 1.22 10.68
CA HIS A 92 -48.95 1.58 10.53
C HIS A 92 -49.87 0.91 11.55
N GLU A 93 -49.60 -0.34 11.91
CA GLU A 93 -50.35 -1.05 12.96
C GLU A 93 -50.16 -0.44 14.37
N ALA A 94 -49.09 0.33 14.54
CA ALA A 94 -48.65 0.94 15.79
C ALA A 94 -48.82 2.46 15.86
N CYS A 95 -49.09 3.15 14.74
CA CYS A 95 -49.19 4.60 14.68
C CYS A 95 -50.37 5.10 15.53
N GLY A 96 -50.15 6.17 16.31
CA GLY A 96 -51.14 6.72 17.24
C GLY A 96 -51.04 6.14 18.65
N ARG A 97 -50.14 5.17 18.91
CA ARG A 97 -49.80 4.71 20.25
C ARG A 97 -48.55 5.42 20.76
N GLY A 98 -48.66 6.03 21.95
CA GLY A 98 -47.52 6.57 22.70
C GLY A 98 -46.73 7.65 21.96
N CYS A 99 -45.47 7.34 21.66
CA CYS A 99 -44.44 8.26 21.17
C CYS A 99 -44.44 8.45 19.63
N LEU A 100 -45.26 7.70 18.88
CA LEU A 100 -45.16 7.54 17.42
C LEU A 100 -46.34 8.16 16.65
N ALA A 101 -46.02 8.83 15.53
CA ALA A 101 -46.98 9.31 14.55
C ALA A 101 -46.50 8.95 13.14
N CYS A 102 -47.42 8.64 12.23
CA CYS A 102 -47.07 8.33 10.84
C CYS A 102 -48.00 9.04 9.89
N LYS A 103 -47.43 9.69 8.88
CA LYS A 103 -48.17 10.45 7.87
C LYS A 103 -47.35 10.52 6.58
N ASP A 104 -48.01 10.44 5.42
CA ASP A 104 -47.42 10.69 4.10
C ASP A 104 -46.10 9.92 3.83
N GLY A 105 -46.04 8.65 4.24
CA GLY A 105 -44.86 7.79 4.02
C GLY A 105 -43.67 8.06 4.97
N VAL A 106 -43.92 8.78 6.06
CA VAL A 106 -42.94 9.14 7.09
C VAL A 106 -43.39 8.62 8.45
N MET A 107 -42.45 8.10 9.23
CA MET A 107 -42.60 7.82 10.65
C MET A 107 -41.92 8.92 11.46
N SER A 108 -42.62 9.44 12.47
CA SER A 108 -42.14 10.46 13.40
C SER A 108 -42.18 9.93 14.82
N ILE A 109 -41.10 10.13 15.56
CA ILE A 109 -41.00 9.83 16.99
C ILE A 109 -40.86 11.13 17.79
N ARG A 110 -41.62 11.23 18.88
CA ARG A 110 -41.58 12.35 19.83
C ARG A 110 -40.88 11.94 21.11
N TYR A 111 -39.97 12.80 21.55
CA TYR A 111 -39.25 12.74 22.81
C TYR A 111 -39.68 13.92 23.71
N PRO A 112 -39.38 13.88 25.01
CA PRO A 112 -39.61 15.03 25.90
C PRO A 112 -38.87 16.31 25.46
N ASP A 113 -37.72 16.14 24.80
CA ASP A 113 -36.77 17.19 24.41
C ASP A 113 -36.68 17.40 22.88
N GLY A 114 -37.53 16.74 22.07
CA GLY A 114 -37.50 16.91 20.62
C GLY A 114 -38.37 15.96 19.82
N GLN A 115 -38.25 16.03 18.49
CA GLN A 115 -38.90 15.09 17.57
C GLN A 115 -37.99 14.79 16.39
N PHE A 116 -38.13 13.59 15.82
CA PHE A 116 -37.38 13.17 14.63
C PHE A 116 -38.29 12.44 13.63
N SER A 117 -37.96 12.50 12.34
CA SER A 117 -38.78 11.90 11.29
C SER A 117 -37.93 11.14 10.27
N ILE A 118 -38.38 9.94 9.88
CA ILE A 118 -37.70 9.02 8.97
C ILE A 118 -38.68 8.58 7.88
N ARG A 119 -38.28 8.71 6.62
CA ARG A 119 -39.04 8.17 5.47
C ARG A 119 -38.94 6.65 5.45
N PHE A 120 -40.04 5.94 5.17
CA PHE A 120 -40.02 4.47 5.10
C PHE A 120 -39.03 3.93 4.06
N GLY A 121 -38.88 4.63 2.93
CA GLY A 121 -37.88 4.26 1.90
C GLY A 121 -36.42 4.36 2.37
N ARG A 122 -36.14 5.08 3.46
CA ARG A 122 -34.80 5.18 4.04
C ARG A 122 -34.47 3.99 4.95
N MET A 123 -35.48 3.32 5.50
CA MET A 123 -35.30 2.28 6.52
C MET A 123 -34.65 1.01 5.98
N SER A 124 -34.78 0.72 4.66
CA SER A 124 -34.08 -0.42 4.05
C SER A 124 -32.57 -0.29 4.12
N PHE A 125 -32.05 0.90 3.84
CA PHE A 125 -30.65 1.23 3.99
C PHE A 125 -30.20 1.22 5.46
N LEU A 126 -31.03 1.73 6.39
CA LEU A 126 -30.72 1.70 7.83
C LEU A 126 -30.66 0.26 8.37
N SER A 127 -31.51 -0.63 7.89
CA SER A 127 -31.46 -2.05 8.22
C SER A 127 -30.19 -2.72 7.71
N ALA A 128 -29.78 -2.43 6.46
CA ALA A 128 -28.51 -2.93 5.93
C ALA A 128 -27.31 -2.41 6.75
N LEU A 129 -27.38 -1.16 7.23
CA LEU A 129 -26.37 -0.59 8.13
C LEU A 129 -26.37 -1.28 9.51
N MET A 130 -27.53 -1.67 10.05
CA MET A 130 -27.61 -2.44 11.30
C MET A 130 -26.92 -3.80 11.15
N ASP A 131 -27.25 -4.56 10.11
CA ASP A 131 -26.60 -5.86 9.84
C ASP A 131 -25.08 -5.69 9.63
N MET A 132 -24.65 -4.61 9.00
CA MET A 132 -23.23 -4.29 8.87
C MET A 132 -22.55 -4.03 10.22
N LEU A 133 -23.19 -3.25 11.10
CA LEU A 133 -22.64 -2.99 12.43
C LEU A 133 -22.54 -4.28 13.24
N VAL A 134 -23.55 -5.13 13.20
CA VAL A 134 -23.53 -6.42 13.92
C VAL A 134 -22.49 -7.37 13.33
N ALA A 135 -22.37 -7.44 12.00
CA ALA A 135 -21.38 -8.30 11.34
C ALA A 135 -19.93 -7.90 11.66
N VAL A 136 -19.68 -6.61 11.88
CA VAL A 136 -18.34 -6.05 12.04
C VAL A 136 -17.95 -5.83 13.50
N LEU A 137 -18.87 -5.35 14.34
CA LEU A 137 -18.62 -5.02 15.75
C LEU A 137 -19.04 -6.15 16.69
N GLY A 138 -19.87 -7.08 16.22
CA GLY A 138 -20.55 -8.07 17.05
C GLY A 138 -21.85 -7.53 17.64
N TYR A 139 -22.79 -8.44 17.91
CA TYR A 139 -24.11 -8.09 18.45
C TYR A 139 -24.00 -7.38 19.81
N ASP A 140 -23.20 -7.92 20.73
CA ASP A 140 -23.08 -7.42 22.11
C ASP A 140 -22.63 -5.95 22.15
N VAL A 141 -21.63 -5.59 21.34
CA VAL A 141 -21.12 -4.21 21.25
C VAL A 141 -22.19 -3.26 20.71
N VAL A 142 -22.99 -3.71 19.75
CA VAL A 142 -24.09 -2.92 19.20
C VAL A 142 -25.20 -2.77 20.24
N ASP A 143 -25.58 -3.85 20.93
CA ASP A 143 -26.64 -3.85 21.95
C ASP A 143 -26.28 -2.97 23.14
N ASP A 144 -25.02 -2.99 23.60
CA ASP A 144 -24.51 -2.13 24.68
C ASP A 144 -24.78 -0.65 24.39
N HIS A 145 -24.56 -0.22 23.14
CA HIS A 145 -24.80 1.16 22.72
C HIS A 145 -26.28 1.50 22.54
N LEU A 146 -27.12 0.51 22.22
CA LEU A 146 -28.56 0.70 21.99
C LEU A 146 -29.41 0.50 23.24
N THR A 147 -28.85 -0.08 24.31
CA THR A 147 -29.58 -0.46 25.52
C THR A 147 -30.36 0.70 26.14
N SER A 148 -29.76 1.88 26.21
CA SER A 148 -30.40 3.07 26.78
C SER A 148 -31.65 3.51 26.01
N LEU A 149 -31.75 3.17 24.72
CA LEU A 149 -32.87 3.55 23.87
C LEU A 149 -34.12 2.68 24.10
N ARG A 150 -33.97 1.57 24.85
CA ARG A 150 -35.07 0.68 25.24
C ARG A 150 -35.79 1.15 26.50
N ALA A 151 -35.20 2.09 27.26
CA ALA A 151 -35.81 2.63 28.46
C ALA A 151 -37.13 3.36 28.16
N SER A 152 -38.06 3.35 29.12
CA SER A 152 -39.37 4.00 28.99
C SER A 152 -39.29 5.53 28.96
N SER A 153 -38.23 6.12 29.51
CA SER A 153 -38.01 7.57 29.62
C SER A 153 -36.77 8.04 28.84
N ARG A 154 -36.75 7.77 27.52
CA ARG A 154 -35.63 8.13 26.62
C ARG A 154 -35.76 9.56 26.08
N THR A 155 -34.62 10.22 25.88
CA THR A 155 -34.51 11.57 25.30
C THR A 155 -33.83 11.55 23.93
N ALA A 156 -33.97 12.62 23.15
CA ALA A 156 -33.23 12.81 21.91
C ALA A 156 -31.71 12.93 22.16
N ALA A 157 -31.32 13.43 23.35
CA ALA A 157 -29.94 13.41 23.81
C ALA A 157 -29.39 11.97 23.96
N ASP A 158 -30.17 11.05 24.53
CA ASP A 158 -29.78 9.63 24.67
C ASP A 158 -29.59 8.96 23.31
N VAL A 159 -30.48 9.24 22.35
CA VAL A 159 -30.38 8.76 20.97
C VAL A 159 -29.11 9.28 20.30
N SER A 160 -28.81 10.57 20.49
CA SER A 160 -27.58 11.18 19.97
C SER A 160 -26.32 10.58 20.60
N ALA A 161 -26.36 10.24 21.89
CA ALA A 161 -25.24 9.60 22.58
C ALA A 161 -24.99 8.18 22.05
N ALA A 162 -26.05 7.38 21.86
CA ALA A 162 -25.98 6.06 21.26
C ALA A 162 -25.39 6.09 19.84
N ALA A 163 -25.87 7.01 18.99
CA ALA A 163 -25.37 7.19 17.63
C ALA A 163 -23.87 7.57 17.60
N ARG A 164 -23.42 8.43 18.51
CA ARG A 164 -21.99 8.78 18.65
C ARG A 164 -21.15 7.60 19.13
N GLY A 165 -21.66 6.80 20.06
CA GLY A 165 -21.02 5.57 20.52
C GLY A 165 -20.77 4.60 19.37
N LEU A 166 -21.83 4.29 18.61
CA LEU A 166 -21.74 3.45 17.41
C LEU A 166 -20.79 4.04 16.36
N ALA A 167 -20.83 5.35 16.13
CA ALA A 167 -19.94 6.00 15.17
C ALA A 167 -18.47 5.87 15.56
N LYS A 168 -18.17 5.98 16.87
CA LYS A 168 -16.81 5.82 17.41
C LYS A 168 -16.32 4.38 17.28
N ALA A 169 -17.15 3.40 17.65
CA ALA A 169 -16.82 1.98 17.53
C ALA A 169 -16.60 1.59 16.05
N TYR A 170 -17.51 2.00 15.17
CA TYR A 170 -17.39 1.73 13.74
C TYR A 170 -16.18 2.43 13.10
N TYR A 171 -15.87 3.66 13.51
CA TYR A 171 -14.65 4.35 13.09
C TYR A 171 -13.38 3.62 13.53
N ALA A 172 -13.36 3.11 14.77
CA ALA A 172 -12.21 2.37 15.31
C ALA A 172 -11.92 1.12 14.48
N PHE A 173 -12.95 0.38 14.08
CA PHE A 173 -12.83 -0.70 13.11
C PHE A 173 -12.29 -0.17 11.77
N LEU A 174 -12.98 0.79 11.14
CA LEU A 174 -12.62 1.28 9.80
C LEU A 174 -11.23 1.90 9.71
N LYS A 175 -10.62 2.32 10.81
CA LYS A 175 -9.23 2.80 10.85
C LYS A 175 -8.24 1.78 10.28
N ASN A 176 -8.50 0.48 10.47
CA ASN A 176 -7.64 -0.60 10.00
C ASN A 176 -8.05 -1.14 8.63
N HIS A 177 -9.23 -0.75 8.12
CA HIS A 177 -9.84 -1.35 6.93
C HIS A 177 -10.12 -0.39 5.77
N VAL A 178 -9.99 0.92 6.00
CA VAL A 178 -10.17 1.99 5.00
C VAL A 178 -9.15 3.10 5.25
N PRO A 179 -8.44 3.60 4.21
CA PRO A 179 -7.51 4.72 4.34
C PRO A 179 -8.12 5.93 5.06
N PRO A 180 -7.33 6.68 5.85
CA PRO A 180 -7.79 7.91 6.50
C PRO A 180 -8.41 8.92 5.51
N ALA A 181 -9.31 9.78 5.98
CA ALA A 181 -10.04 10.74 5.14
C ALA A 181 -9.13 11.67 4.30
N GLN A 182 -7.94 12.01 4.80
CA GLN A 182 -6.94 12.76 4.04
C GLN A 182 -6.37 11.95 2.87
N GLY A 183 -6.10 10.66 3.07
CA GLY A 183 -5.69 9.74 2.01
C GLY A 183 -6.76 9.59 0.92
N GLN A 184 -8.04 9.56 1.31
CA GLN A 184 -9.15 9.52 0.34
C GLN A 184 -9.27 10.79 -0.50
N ARG A 185 -8.99 11.97 0.06
CA ARG A 185 -8.97 13.22 -0.71
C ARG A 185 -7.88 13.15 -1.79
N LYS A 186 -6.65 12.75 -1.42
CA LYS A 186 -5.54 12.57 -2.37
C LYS A 186 -5.90 11.60 -3.49
N PHE A 187 -6.43 10.44 -3.12
CA PHE A 187 -6.86 9.41 -4.06
C PHE A 187 -7.90 9.93 -5.05
N ARG A 188 -8.91 10.68 -4.57
CA ARG A 188 -9.93 11.29 -5.44
C ARG A 188 -9.32 12.34 -6.37
N THR A 189 -8.42 13.18 -5.89
CA THR A 189 -7.75 14.18 -6.74
C THR A 189 -6.98 13.51 -7.88
N LEU A 190 -6.22 12.45 -7.59
CA LEU A 190 -5.49 11.67 -8.59
C LEU A 190 -6.44 10.98 -9.57
N ALA A 191 -7.51 10.34 -9.07
CA ALA A 191 -8.47 9.65 -9.91
C ALA A 191 -9.27 10.61 -10.83
N THR A 192 -9.65 11.79 -10.33
CA THR A 192 -10.29 12.83 -11.15
C THR A 192 -9.36 13.27 -12.27
N PHE A 193 -8.10 13.58 -11.97
CA PHE A 193 -7.12 13.95 -12.98
C PHE A 193 -6.94 12.85 -14.04
N MET A 194 -6.80 11.58 -13.61
CA MET A 194 -6.64 10.48 -14.55
C MET A 194 -7.91 10.24 -15.38
N THR A 195 -9.09 10.47 -14.80
CA THR A 195 -10.37 10.41 -15.54
C THR A 195 -10.46 11.50 -16.62
N GLU A 196 -9.99 12.71 -16.32
CA GLU A 196 -9.96 13.82 -17.28
C GLU A 196 -8.92 13.57 -18.39
N ARG A 197 -7.76 12.97 -18.04
CA ARG A 197 -6.67 12.71 -18.98
C ARG A 197 -6.91 11.50 -19.88
N ALA A 198 -7.32 10.38 -19.31
CA ALA A 198 -7.39 9.06 -19.97
C ALA A 198 -8.82 8.50 -20.08
N GLY A 199 -9.82 9.20 -19.55
CA GLY A 199 -11.22 8.77 -19.55
C GLY A 199 -11.61 7.92 -18.34
N SER A 200 -12.91 7.66 -18.18
CA SER A 200 -13.47 7.01 -16.99
C SER A 200 -13.19 5.51 -16.84
N GLY A 201 -12.44 4.92 -17.78
CA GLY A 201 -12.05 3.52 -17.80
C GLY A 201 -10.53 3.33 -17.71
N PHE A 202 -9.78 4.34 -17.28
CA PHE A 202 -8.34 4.22 -17.12
C PHE A 202 -7.99 3.10 -16.13
N SER A 203 -6.87 2.44 -16.41
CA SER A 203 -6.26 1.37 -15.63
C SER A 203 -4.95 1.84 -15.02
N GLY A 204 -4.34 1.01 -14.17
CA GLY A 204 -2.99 1.29 -13.69
C GLY A 204 -1.97 1.49 -14.82
N ARG A 205 -2.18 0.90 -16.01
CA ARG A 205 -1.24 0.98 -17.15
C ARG A 205 -1.23 2.34 -17.85
N ASP A 206 -2.29 3.12 -17.69
CA ASP A 206 -2.43 4.46 -18.30
C ASP A 206 -1.66 5.54 -17.52
N ILE A 207 -1.11 5.18 -16.36
CA ILE A 207 -0.28 6.06 -15.54
C ILE A 207 1.18 5.83 -15.92
N ALA A 208 1.75 6.79 -16.64
CA ALA A 208 3.15 6.83 -17.07
C ALA A 208 3.86 8.09 -16.55
N ASP A 209 5.17 8.18 -16.78
CA ASP A 209 6.04 9.26 -16.28
C ASP A 209 5.56 10.67 -16.66
N ASP A 210 4.98 10.84 -17.85
CA ASP A 210 4.44 12.11 -18.34
C ASP A 210 3.15 12.52 -17.60
N ALA A 211 2.32 11.55 -17.20
CA ALA A 211 1.09 11.80 -16.44
C ALA A 211 1.41 12.34 -15.05
N ILE A 212 2.43 11.81 -14.38
CA ILE A 212 2.87 12.26 -13.05
C ILE A 212 3.42 13.68 -13.13
N LEU A 213 4.25 13.97 -14.14
CA LEU A 213 4.78 15.33 -14.36
C LEU A 213 3.67 16.33 -14.66
N ALA A 214 2.75 15.99 -15.57
CA ALA A 214 1.63 16.85 -15.91
C ALA A 214 0.74 17.15 -14.69
N PHE A 215 0.44 16.14 -13.87
CA PHE A 215 -0.31 16.32 -12.63
C PHE A 215 0.38 17.34 -11.70
N TRP A 216 1.68 17.15 -11.48
CA TRP A 216 2.47 18.03 -10.62
C TRP A 216 2.52 19.46 -11.14
N GLN A 217 2.74 19.67 -12.44
CA GLN A 217 2.77 21.00 -13.06
C GLN A 217 1.45 21.79 -12.85
N THR A 218 0.32 21.09 -12.81
CA THR A 218 -1.00 21.70 -12.58
C THR A 218 -1.26 21.98 -11.10
N HIS A 219 -0.89 21.08 -10.20
CA HIS A 219 -1.34 21.14 -8.80
C HIS A 219 -0.30 21.69 -7.80
N ALA A 220 0.99 21.77 -8.18
CA ALA A 220 2.04 22.07 -7.22
C ALA A 220 2.01 23.51 -6.66
N ALA A 221 1.54 24.48 -7.45
CA ALA A 221 1.43 25.88 -7.04
C ALA A 221 0.18 26.14 -6.17
N ASP A 222 -0.92 25.44 -6.45
CA ASP A 222 -2.20 25.58 -5.75
C ASP A 222 -2.32 24.73 -4.49
N ALA A 223 -1.28 23.94 -4.19
CA ALA A 223 -1.16 23.20 -2.94
C ALA A 223 -1.06 24.19 -1.77
N GLY A 224 -2.19 24.42 -1.07
CA GLY A 224 -2.25 25.29 0.12
C GLY A 224 -1.26 24.85 1.22
N ASP A 225 -1.18 25.63 2.30
CA ASP A 225 -0.17 25.45 3.39
C ASP A 225 -0.10 24.05 3.99
N GLY A 226 -1.14 23.23 3.80
CA GLY A 226 -1.11 21.78 4.02
C GLY A 226 -0.57 20.97 2.83
N GLN A 227 0.69 21.21 2.44
CA GLN A 227 1.70 20.38 1.70
C GLN A 227 1.33 19.35 0.61
N ASP A 228 0.07 19.08 0.32
CA ASP A 228 -0.34 17.99 -0.56
C ASP A 228 0.07 18.31 -2.00
N PHE A 229 0.98 17.51 -2.57
CA PHE A 229 1.52 17.61 -3.94
C PHE A 229 2.46 18.80 -4.25
N LYS A 230 2.86 19.60 -3.25
CA LYS A 230 3.82 20.71 -3.46
C LYS A 230 5.18 20.23 -3.99
N THR A 231 5.67 19.09 -3.49
CA THR A 231 6.93 18.50 -3.95
C THR A 231 6.70 17.40 -4.98
N TYR A 232 7.64 17.28 -5.93
CA TYR A 232 7.58 16.22 -6.92
C TYR A 232 7.69 14.85 -6.25
N VAL A 233 8.55 14.72 -5.24
CA VAL A 233 8.71 13.48 -4.45
C VAL A 233 7.41 13.07 -3.75
N ALA A 234 6.69 14.01 -3.12
CA ALA A 234 5.40 13.70 -2.49
C ALA A 234 4.34 13.30 -3.53
N THR A 235 4.38 13.91 -4.71
CA THR A 235 3.48 13.59 -5.81
C THR A 235 3.76 12.19 -6.37
N PHE A 236 5.02 11.88 -6.64
CA PHE A 236 5.44 10.56 -7.10
C PHE A 236 5.03 9.45 -6.12
N ARG A 237 5.31 9.61 -4.82
CA ARG A 237 4.86 8.66 -3.78
C ARG A 237 3.34 8.49 -3.74
N ALA A 238 2.60 9.57 -3.90
CA ALA A 238 1.14 9.48 -3.95
C ALA A 238 0.65 8.67 -5.17
N PHE A 239 1.33 8.79 -6.32
CA PHE A 239 1.06 7.96 -7.49
C PHE A 239 1.48 6.50 -7.32
N LEU A 240 2.58 6.21 -6.61
CA LEU A 240 2.97 4.83 -6.27
C LEU A 240 1.86 4.14 -5.46
N HIS A 241 1.42 4.77 -4.37
CA HIS A 241 0.31 4.25 -3.56
C HIS A 241 -1.01 4.15 -4.33
N PHE A 242 -1.25 5.07 -5.26
CA PHE A 242 -2.42 5.02 -6.12
C PHE A 242 -2.36 3.83 -7.08
N LEU A 243 -1.21 3.57 -7.69
CA LEU A 243 -0.97 2.42 -8.57
C LEU A 243 -1.09 1.09 -7.84
N GLU A 244 -0.48 0.96 -6.66
CA GLU A 244 -0.58 -0.24 -5.81
C GLU A 244 -2.05 -0.55 -5.49
N ALA A 245 -2.82 0.46 -5.13
CA ALA A 245 -4.23 0.31 -4.81
C ALA A 245 -5.08 -0.05 -6.05
N LEU A 246 -4.75 0.47 -7.24
CA LEU A 246 -5.40 0.06 -8.49
C LEU A 246 -5.08 -1.38 -8.84
N GLU A 247 -3.81 -1.80 -8.75
CA GLU A 247 -3.40 -3.18 -9.02
C GLU A 247 -4.07 -4.15 -8.03
N GLN A 248 -4.18 -3.78 -6.76
CA GLN A 248 -4.88 -4.57 -5.76
C GLN A 248 -6.38 -4.69 -6.09
N ALA A 249 -7.02 -3.60 -6.52
CA ALA A 249 -8.42 -3.62 -6.92
C ALA A 249 -8.66 -4.48 -8.17
N GLU A 250 -7.80 -4.37 -9.18
CA GLU A 250 -7.85 -5.21 -10.38
C GLU A 250 -7.71 -6.71 -10.02
N ARG A 251 -6.80 -7.06 -9.10
CA ARG A 251 -6.65 -8.45 -8.61
C ARG A 251 -7.92 -8.93 -7.88
N ILE A 252 -8.53 -8.10 -7.03
CA ILE A 252 -9.79 -8.45 -6.34
C ILE A 252 -10.91 -8.68 -7.36
N VAL A 253 -11.07 -7.78 -8.32
CA VAL A 253 -12.09 -7.91 -9.38
C VAL A 253 -11.84 -9.18 -10.21
N ALA A 254 -10.59 -9.48 -10.56
CA ALA A 254 -10.24 -10.71 -11.29
C ALA A 254 -10.60 -11.98 -10.50
N LEU A 255 -10.36 -11.99 -9.18
CA LEU A 255 -10.77 -13.08 -8.29
C LEU A 255 -12.30 -13.20 -8.18
N GLU A 256 -13.02 -12.08 -8.10
CA GLU A 256 -14.49 -12.07 -8.02
C GLU A 256 -15.16 -12.47 -9.34
N GLN A 257 -14.54 -12.14 -10.47
CA GLN A 257 -15.01 -12.48 -11.81
C GLN A 257 -14.52 -13.84 -12.32
N ALA A 258 -13.66 -14.52 -11.55
CA ALA A 258 -13.25 -15.88 -11.84
C ALA A 258 -14.52 -16.76 -11.89
N ARG A 259 -14.93 -17.13 -13.10
CA ARG A 259 -16.07 -18.03 -13.30
C ARG A 259 -15.76 -19.35 -12.61
N PRO A 260 -16.74 -20.01 -11.96
CA PRO A 260 -16.57 -21.41 -11.59
C PRO A 260 -16.28 -22.20 -12.87
N VAL A 261 -15.14 -22.87 -12.89
CA VAL A 261 -14.74 -23.74 -13.99
C VAL A 261 -15.52 -25.03 -13.89
N GLY A 262 -16.46 -25.23 -14.82
CA GLY A 262 -17.03 -26.53 -15.17
C GLY A 262 -18.18 -27.06 -14.31
N THR A 263 -19.20 -27.60 -14.99
CA THR A 263 -20.20 -28.52 -14.46
C THR A 263 -19.59 -29.92 -14.30
N GLY A 264 -18.71 -30.12 -13.31
CA GLY A 264 -18.11 -31.43 -13.04
C GLY A 264 -17.21 -31.40 -11.82
N GLU A 265 -17.40 -32.37 -10.93
CA GLU A 265 -16.67 -32.53 -9.68
C GLU A 265 -15.15 -32.60 -9.87
N GLY A 266 -14.41 -31.81 -9.08
CA GLY A 266 -13.23 -32.33 -8.41
C GLY A 266 -11.84 -32.22 -9.06
N GLU A 267 -11.61 -31.44 -10.11
CA GLU A 267 -10.24 -31.16 -10.60
C GLU A 267 -9.99 -29.67 -10.89
N ILE A 268 -8.95 -29.13 -10.25
CA ILE A 268 -8.46 -27.75 -10.47
C ILE A 268 -7.36 -27.83 -11.53
N ASP A 269 -7.65 -27.34 -12.74
CA ASP A 269 -6.61 -27.16 -13.76
C ASP A 269 -5.86 -25.84 -13.50
N VAL A 270 -4.57 -25.95 -13.18
CA VAL A 270 -3.64 -24.85 -12.82
C VAL A 270 -3.10 -24.17 -14.09
N ALA A 271 -3.97 -23.95 -15.07
CA ALA A 271 -3.58 -23.44 -16.38
C ALA A 271 -4.46 -22.24 -16.78
N VAL A 272 -4.24 -21.11 -16.11
CA VAL A 272 -4.12 -19.74 -16.66
C VAL A 272 -4.05 -18.80 -15.46
N GLY A 273 -2.84 -18.34 -15.20
CA GLY A 273 -2.47 -17.56 -14.04
C GLY A 273 -1.12 -18.07 -13.63
N ALA A 274 -0.07 -17.33 -13.99
CA ALA A 274 1.24 -17.51 -13.38
C ALA A 274 1.03 -17.81 -11.89
N ARG A 275 1.81 -18.72 -11.32
CA ARG A 275 2.06 -18.73 -9.88
C ARG A 275 2.37 -17.29 -9.46
N CYS A 276 1.34 -16.52 -9.10
CA CYS A 276 1.48 -15.35 -8.28
C CYS A 276 1.82 -15.98 -6.95
N ASP A 277 3.12 -16.12 -6.70
CA ASP A 277 3.59 -16.28 -5.34
C ASP A 277 2.82 -15.27 -4.50
N LEU A 278 2.01 -15.79 -3.59
CA LEU A 278 1.19 -15.04 -2.64
C LEU A 278 2.05 -14.26 -1.63
N SER A 279 3.34 -14.11 -1.90
CA SER A 279 4.24 -13.23 -1.17
C SER A 279 3.96 -11.81 -1.62
N GLU A 280 3.42 -11.01 -0.72
CA GLU A 280 3.70 -9.58 -0.69
C GLU A 280 5.21 -9.44 -0.94
N ALA A 281 5.61 -8.83 -2.07
CA ALA A 281 7.02 -8.78 -2.46
C ALA A 281 7.74 -7.94 -1.41
N VAL A 282 8.41 -8.61 -0.47
CA VAL A 282 9.06 -7.96 0.66
C VAL A 282 10.13 -7.03 0.12
N ASN A 283 10.10 -5.75 0.51
CA ASN A 283 11.15 -4.80 0.17
C ASN A 283 12.49 -5.30 0.76
N PRO A 284 13.46 -5.73 -0.07
CA PRO A 284 14.67 -6.37 0.42
C PRO A 284 15.56 -5.41 1.21
N LEU A 285 15.48 -4.10 0.93
CA LEU A 285 16.22 -3.08 1.67
C LEU A 285 15.65 -2.90 3.09
N GLU A 286 14.32 -2.88 3.23
CA GLU A 286 13.67 -2.79 4.54
C GLU A 286 13.90 -4.07 5.36
N ALA A 287 13.76 -5.24 4.74
CA ALA A 287 14.04 -6.53 5.38
C ALA A 287 15.47 -6.62 5.90
N LEU A 288 16.45 -6.14 5.12
CA LEU A 288 17.86 -6.13 5.51
C LEU A 288 18.11 -5.23 6.72
N CYS A 289 17.39 -4.10 6.82
CA CYS A 289 17.53 -3.15 7.91
C CYS A 289 16.80 -3.58 9.20
N ALA A 290 15.77 -4.41 9.10
CA ALA A 290 14.92 -4.82 10.23
C ALA A 290 15.22 -6.23 10.77
N GLY A 291 15.81 -7.11 9.96
CA GLY A 291 16.06 -8.52 10.30
C GLY A 291 17.41 -8.79 11.00
N ALA A 292 17.74 -10.07 11.18
CA ALA A 292 19.01 -10.52 11.76
C ALA A 292 20.24 -9.99 11.01
N GLY A 293 20.11 -9.81 9.68
CA GLY A 293 21.13 -9.18 8.83
C GLY A 293 21.55 -7.76 9.23
N ALA A 294 20.76 -7.05 10.04
CA ALA A 294 21.09 -5.69 10.52
C ALA A 294 22.34 -5.64 11.43
N ARG A 295 22.76 -6.79 11.98
CA ARG A 295 23.97 -6.91 12.81
C ARG A 295 25.27 -6.74 12.00
N VAL A 296 25.22 -7.08 10.72
CA VAL A 296 26.31 -6.86 9.76
C VAL A 296 26.01 -5.61 8.96
N LYS A 297 26.98 -4.70 8.89
CA LYS A 297 26.82 -3.44 8.16
C LYS A 297 27.08 -3.64 6.67
N PHE A 298 26.19 -4.38 6.00
CA PHE A 298 26.25 -4.61 4.55
C PHE A 298 26.17 -3.30 3.75
N LEU A 299 25.28 -2.40 4.17
CA LEU A 299 25.08 -1.06 3.61
C LEU A 299 25.24 -0.01 4.71
N ASN A 300 25.87 1.11 4.40
CA ASN A 300 25.90 2.27 5.29
C ASN A 300 24.63 3.14 5.13
N LYS A 301 24.39 4.07 6.06
CA LYS A 301 23.18 4.92 6.05
C LYS A 301 23.02 5.75 4.77
N GLN A 302 24.12 6.19 4.16
CA GLN A 302 24.08 6.96 2.92
C GLN A 302 23.72 6.07 1.72
N GLU A 303 24.26 4.86 1.66
CA GLU A 303 23.91 3.86 0.64
C GLU A 303 22.44 3.44 0.78
N GLN A 304 21.96 3.20 2.00
CA GLN A 304 20.54 2.91 2.27
C GLN A 304 19.63 4.05 1.82
N ALA A 305 19.95 5.29 2.20
CA ALA A 305 19.17 6.46 1.80
C ALA A 305 19.13 6.63 0.28
N ARG A 306 20.23 6.29 -0.41
CA ARG A 306 20.31 6.36 -1.88
C ARG A 306 19.46 5.31 -2.59
N LEU A 307 19.29 4.14 -1.98
CA LEU A 307 18.50 3.04 -2.55
C LEU A 307 17.03 3.11 -2.13
N SER A 308 16.69 3.88 -1.08
CA SER A 308 15.37 3.90 -0.47
C SER A 308 14.24 4.08 -1.47
N LEU A 309 14.30 5.09 -2.35
CA LEU A 309 13.19 5.36 -3.27
C LEU A 309 13.05 4.30 -4.36
N LEU A 310 14.16 3.74 -4.85
CA LEU A 310 14.17 2.68 -5.86
C LEU A 310 13.46 1.42 -5.34
N PHE A 311 13.75 1.03 -4.10
CA PHE A 311 13.14 -0.16 -3.51
C PHE A 311 11.75 0.11 -2.91
N GLU A 312 11.46 1.33 -2.46
CA GLU A 312 10.09 1.77 -2.13
C GLU A 312 9.16 1.64 -3.34
N ALA A 313 9.64 2.01 -4.55
CA ALA A 313 8.87 1.86 -5.78
C ALA A 313 8.75 0.42 -6.30
N GLY A 314 9.59 -0.51 -5.83
CA GLY A 314 9.56 -1.92 -6.22
C GLY A 314 9.55 -2.13 -7.75
N THR A 315 8.62 -2.94 -8.25
CA THR A 315 8.47 -3.19 -9.69
C THR A 315 7.97 -1.97 -10.48
N LEU A 316 7.31 -1.01 -9.82
CA LEU A 316 6.87 0.23 -10.46
C LEU A 316 8.05 1.11 -10.88
N ALA A 317 9.23 0.94 -10.26
CA ALA A 317 10.45 1.64 -10.67
C ALA A 317 10.85 1.38 -12.13
N LEU A 318 10.54 0.19 -12.67
CA LEU A 318 10.76 -0.15 -14.08
C LEU A 318 9.73 0.48 -15.02
N ARG A 319 8.53 0.77 -14.50
CA ARG A 319 7.44 1.41 -15.24
C ARG A 319 7.54 2.93 -15.24
N LEU A 320 8.16 3.50 -14.20
CA LEU A 320 8.28 4.94 -13.97
C LEU A 320 9.74 5.39 -13.76
N PRO A 321 10.68 4.99 -14.65
CA PRO A 321 12.10 5.24 -14.43
C PRO A 321 12.44 6.74 -14.50
N VAL A 322 11.75 7.52 -15.33
CA VAL A 322 12.02 8.96 -15.45
C VAL A 322 11.55 9.71 -14.21
N SER A 323 10.37 9.35 -13.67
CA SER A 323 9.86 9.95 -12.43
C SER A 323 10.74 9.67 -11.24
N LEU A 324 11.30 8.46 -11.14
CA LEU A 324 12.28 8.13 -10.12
C LEU A 324 13.52 9.04 -10.22
N LEU A 325 14.09 9.21 -11.41
CA LEU A 325 15.25 10.08 -11.59
C LEU A 325 14.93 11.57 -11.37
N ARG A 326 13.73 12.02 -11.73
CA ARG A 326 13.24 13.37 -11.38
C ARG A 326 13.23 13.59 -9.87
N CYS A 327 12.81 12.60 -9.08
CA CYS A 327 12.87 12.66 -7.62
C CYS A 327 14.32 12.78 -7.11
N GLU A 328 15.23 11.95 -7.61
CA GLU A 328 16.63 11.93 -7.17
C GLU A 328 17.40 13.22 -7.51
N VAL A 329 17.15 13.80 -8.69
CA VAL A 329 17.82 15.01 -9.15
C VAL A 329 17.12 16.27 -8.63
N PHE A 330 15.85 16.45 -8.96
CA PHE A 330 15.13 17.70 -8.66
C PHE A 330 14.59 17.75 -7.24
N GLY A 331 14.38 16.62 -6.56
CA GLY A 331 13.97 16.59 -5.15
C GLY A 331 15.01 17.22 -4.22
N LYS A 332 16.31 17.02 -4.51
CA LYS A 332 17.42 17.67 -3.79
C LYS A 332 17.42 19.18 -4.03
N THR A 333 17.28 19.61 -5.28
CA THR A 333 17.16 21.03 -5.64
C THR A 333 15.98 21.68 -4.93
N GLN A 334 14.81 21.04 -4.96
CA GLN A 334 13.60 21.51 -4.30
C GLN A 334 13.74 21.61 -2.77
N SER A 335 14.47 20.67 -2.16
CA SER A 335 14.80 20.71 -0.73
C SER A 335 15.69 21.91 -0.39
N ARG A 336 16.71 22.21 -1.20
CA ARG A 336 17.57 23.40 -1.05
C ARG A 336 16.76 24.69 -1.20
N LEU A 337 15.87 24.76 -2.19
CA LEU A 337 14.97 25.92 -2.40
C LEU A 337 14.05 26.14 -1.19
N THR A 338 13.45 25.08 -0.66
CA THR A 338 12.60 25.15 0.53
C THR A 338 13.37 25.68 1.74
N GLN A 339 14.64 25.26 1.93
CA GLN A 339 15.50 25.80 2.99
C GLN A 339 15.90 27.26 2.72
N GLY A 340 16.13 27.63 1.45
CA GLY A 340 16.42 29.01 1.06
C GLY A 340 15.27 29.95 1.41
N VAL A 341 14.03 29.57 1.10
CA VAL A 341 12.82 30.33 1.49
C VAL A 341 12.76 30.51 3.01
N ARG A 342 12.99 29.44 3.78
CA ARG A 342 13.01 29.51 5.26
C ARG A 342 14.10 30.43 5.81
N ARG A 343 15.21 30.58 5.08
CA ARG A 343 16.31 31.50 5.41
C ARG A 343 16.09 32.92 4.90
N GLY A 344 14.95 33.20 4.28
CA GLY A 344 14.62 34.53 3.76
C GLY A 344 15.36 34.91 2.47
N ILE A 345 15.90 33.94 1.72
CA ILE A 345 16.56 34.21 0.44
C ILE A 345 15.54 34.79 -0.54
N GLY A 346 15.89 35.92 -1.18
CA GLY A 346 15.09 36.61 -2.19
C GLY A 346 14.75 35.75 -3.42
N ALA A 347 13.69 36.11 -4.15
CA ALA A 347 13.28 35.40 -5.37
C ALA A 347 14.43 35.25 -6.40
N ALA A 348 15.25 36.28 -6.60
CA ALA A 348 16.43 36.23 -7.47
C ALA A 348 17.45 35.19 -6.98
N GLY A 349 17.76 35.17 -5.68
CA GLY A 349 18.68 34.18 -5.10
C GLY A 349 18.15 32.75 -5.17
N LEU A 350 16.84 32.55 -5.04
CA LEU A 350 16.21 31.25 -5.24
C LEU A 350 16.26 30.81 -6.71
N HIS A 351 16.11 31.74 -7.65
CA HIS A 351 16.26 31.44 -9.08
C HIS A 351 17.69 31.03 -9.44
N ASP A 352 18.70 31.73 -8.91
CA ASP A 352 20.10 31.37 -9.08
C ASP A 352 20.39 29.97 -8.48
N MET A 353 19.89 29.71 -7.26
CA MET A 353 20.00 28.39 -6.64
C MET A 353 19.33 27.27 -7.46
N ALA A 354 18.21 27.56 -8.12
CA ALA A 354 17.53 26.60 -8.96
C ALA A 354 18.35 26.32 -10.25
N ARG A 355 18.93 27.36 -10.85
CA ARG A 355 19.75 27.27 -12.08
C ARG A 355 21.08 26.58 -11.87
N ASP A 356 21.75 26.86 -10.75
CA ASP A 356 23.00 26.19 -10.34
C ASP A 356 22.82 24.67 -10.24
N GLY A 357 21.57 24.22 -10.05
CA GLY A 357 21.21 22.81 -10.10
C GLY A 357 21.65 22.01 -8.87
N GLY A 358 21.28 20.73 -8.87
CA GLY A 358 21.74 19.74 -7.90
C GLY A 358 23.15 19.21 -8.23
N GLU A 359 23.61 18.23 -7.46
CA GLU A 359 24.95 17.61 -7.60
C GLU A 359 25.16 16.78 -8.88
N GLY A 360 24.23 16.78 -9.84
CA GLY A 360 24.36 16.02 -11.07
C GLY A 360 23.08 15.96 -11.91
N ASP A 361 23.18 15.28 -13.05
CA ASP A 361 22.09 14.96 -13.96
C ASP A 361 21.64 13.49 -13.80
N TYR A 362 20.83 12.99 -14.73
CA TYR A 362 20.37 11.60 -14.75
C TYR A 362 21.49 10.57 -14.93
N LEU A 363 22.54 10.88 -15.71
CA LEU A 363 23.67 9.98 -15.89
C LEU A 363 24.49 9.87 -14.61
N VAL A 364 24.71 10.98 -13.89
CA VAL A 364 25.40 10.95 -12.60
C VAL A 364 24.69 10.02 -11.61
N VAL A 365 23.36 10.09 -11.52
CA VAL A 365 22.58 9.18 -10.64
C VAL A 365 22.71 7.73 -11.09
N ARG A 366 22.66 7.44 -12.39
CA ARG A 366 22.87 6.08 -12.93
C ARG A 366 24.27 5.55 -12.62
N GLU A 367 25.30 6.38 -12.77
CA GLU A 367 26.68 6.02 -12.42
C GLU A 367 26.83 5.75 -10.92
N GLU A 368 26.21 6.56 -10.06
CA GLU A 368 26.17 6.31 -8.62
C GLU A 368 25.55 4.95 -8.31
N LEU A 369 24.41 4.62 -8.93
CA LEU A 369 23.76 3.31 -8.79
C LEU A 369 24.63 2.15 -9.30
N ALA A 370 25.32 2.33 -10.43
CA ALA A 370 26.25 1.33 -10.96
C ALA A 370 27.43 1.10 -9.99
N ARG A 371 28.01 2.16 -9.43
CA ARG A 371 29.06 2.06 -8.41
C ARG A 371 28.56 1.38 -7.14
N LEU A 372 27.31 1.63 -6.73
CA LEU A 372 26.69 0.94 -5.59
C LEU A 372 26.51 -0.54 -5.88
N ARG A 373 26.01 -0.92 -7.06
CA ARG A 373 25.92 -2.33 -7.50
C ARG A 373 27.28 -3.01 -7.43
N ASP A 374 28.33 -2.39 -7.95
CA ASP A 374 29.69 -2.96 -7.94
C ASP A 374 30.27 -3.03 -6.52
N GLY A 375 29.92 -2.05 -5.67
CA GLY A 375 30.18 -2.09 -4.23
C GLY A 375 29.52 -3.28 -3.55
N LEU A 376 28.25 -3.55 -3.85
CA LEU A 376 27.51 -4.70 -3.33
C LEU A 376 28.09 -6.03 -3.79
N SER A 377 28.59 -6.14 -5.01
CA SER A 377 29.33 -7.33 -5.45
C SER A 377 30.54 -7.62 -4.56
N ARG A 378 31.28 -6.59 -4.14
CA ARG A 378 32.42 -6.77 -3.19
C ARG A 378 31.94 -7.19 -1.80
N VAL A 379 30.82 -6.65 -1.34
CA VAL A 379 30.21 -7.05 -0.05
C VAL A 379 29.75 -8.52 -0.10
N LEU A 380 29.15 -8.95 -1.20
CA LEU A 380 28.74 -10.36 -1.41
C LEU A 380 29.95 -11.29 -1.50
N LEU A 381 31.03 -10.90 -2.18
CA LEU A 381 32.28 -11.66 -2.19
C LEU A 381 32.84 -11.85 -0.77
N ALA A 382 32.86 -10.80 0.04
CA ALA A 382 33.28 -10.92 1.43
C ALA A 382 32.34 -11.82 2.25
N SER A 383 31.03 -11.72 2.01
CA SER A 383 30.02 -12.56 2.67
C SER A 383 30.16 -14.03 2.26
N LEU A 384 30.55 -14.30 1.02
CA LEU A 384 30.87 -15.65 0.56
C LEU A 384 32.05 -16.23 1.36
N PHE A 385 33.14 -15.48 1.52
CA PHE A 385 34.27 -15.93 2.34
C PHE A 385 33.86 -16.24 3.77
N ALA A 386 33.08 -15.35 4.39
CA ALA A 386 32.52 -15.52 5.72
C ALA A 386 31.71 -16.81 5.89
N LEU A 387 30.81 -17.10 4.93
CA LEU A 387 29.95 -18.29 4.96
C LEU A 387 30.73 -19.58 4.67
N VAL A 388 31.72 -19.54 3.77
CA VAL A 388 32.59 -20.71 3.48
C VAL A 388 33.45 -21.06 4.71
N ASP A 389 34.06 -20.07 5.37
CA ASP A 389 34.85 -20.27 6.58
C ASP A 389 34.00 -20.87 7.73
N ALA A 390 32.76 -20.41 7.86
CA ALA A 390 31.78 -20.96 8.81
C ALA A 390 31.16 -22.30 8.38
N LYS A 391 31.50 -22.83 7.20
CA LYS A 391 30.92 -24.04 6.60
C LYS A 391 29.39 -24.00 6.47
N SER A 392 28.82 -22.83 6.22
CA SER A 392 27.38 -22.66 6.02
C SER A 392 26.98 -23.11 4.60
N PRO A 393 25.86 -23.87 4.45
CA PRO A 393 25.37 -24.29 3.14
C PRO A 393 24.88 -23.11 2.27
N GLU A 394 24.49 -21.98 2.86
CA GLU A 394 24.08 -20.75 2.17
C GLU A 394 25.21 -20.20 1.28
N ALA A 395 26.48 -20.48 1.63
CA ALA A 395 27.63 -20.14 0.80
C ALA A 395 27.53 -20.70 -0.63
N ILE A 396 26.93 -21.89 -0.79
CA ILE A 396 26.79 -22.54 -2.10
C ILE A 396 25.83 -21.75 -2.97
N SER A 397 24.68 -21.32 -2.43
CA SER A 397 23.70 -20.51 -3.17
C SER A 397 24.31 -19.18 -3.61
N LEU A 398 25.04 -18.52 -2.70
CA LEU A 398 25.71 -17.26 -3.00
C LEU A 398 26.82 -17.43 -4.04
N LEU A 399 27.60 -18.51 -3.95
CA LEU A 399 28.66 -18.82 -4.91
C LEU A 399 28.10 -19.03 -6.32
N LEU A 400 27.02 -19.79 -6.46
CA LEU A 400 26.41 -20.08 -7.77
C LEU A 400 25.87 -18.81 -8.45
N ASP A 401 25.42 -17.83 -7.66
CA ASP A 401 25.01 -16.52 -8.17
C ASP A 401 26.21 -15.65 -8.57
N LEU A 402 27.30 -15.67 -7.78
CA LEU A 402 28.51 -14.90 -8.10
C LEU A 402 29.32 -15.50 -9.25
N ALA A 403 29.23 -16.82 -9.46
CA ALA A 403 29.86 -17.55 -10.54
C ALA A 403 28.91 -17.65 -11.75
N GLU A 404 28.51 -16.49 -12.31
CA GLU A 404 27.58 -16.45 -13.45
C GLU A 404 28.01 -17.40 -14.57
N GLY A 405 27.09 -18.32 -14.96
CA GLY A 405 27.33 -19.29 -16.02
C GLY A 405 28.17 -20.51 -15.62
N PHE A 406 28.54 -20.68 -14.35
CA PHE A 406 29.24 -21.87 -13.88
C PHE A 406 28.35 -23.11 -13.87
N ASP A 407 28.83 -24.18 -14.51
CA ASP A 407 28.18 -25.48 -14.48
C ASP A 407 28.66 -26.30 -13.26
N ALA A 408 27.82 -26.34 -12.22
CA ALA A 408 28.10 -27.09 -11.00
C ALA A 408 28.26 -28.61 -11.20
N THR A 409 27.81 -29.16 -12.33
CA THR A 409 27.96 -30.60 -12.62
C THR A 409 29.43 -31.00 -12.79
N VAL A 410 30.31 -30.05 -13.13
CA VAL A 410 31.76 -30.24 -13.23
C VAL A 410 32.37 -30.64 -11.87
N CYS A 411 31.75 -30.26 -10.76
CA CYS A 411 32.20 -30.65 -9.42
C CYS A 411 31.81 -32.10 -9.06
N ALA A 412 30.77 -32.67 -9.67
CA ALA A 412 30.23 -33.99 -9.29
C ALA A 412 31.28 -35.13 -9.18
N PRO A 413 32.23 -35.31 -10.12
CA PRO A 413 33.27 -36.33 -9.97
C PRO A 413 34.24 -36.04 -8.82
N LEU A 414 34.54 -34.76 -8.55
CA LEU A 414 35.48 -34.33 -7.51
C LEU A 414 34.91 -34.56 -6.11
N LEU A 415 33.60 -34.36 -5.94
CA LEU A 415 32.90 -34.52 -4.66
C LEU A 415 32.83 -35.96 -4.15
N LYS A 416 33.09 -36.96 -5.01
CA LYS A 416 33.09 -38.38 -4.63
C LYS A 416 34.21 -38.72 -3.66
N ASP A 417 35.34 -38.03 -3.79
CA ASP A 417 36.56 -38.27 -3.02
C ASP A 417 36.74 -37.24 -1.87
N MET A 418 35.69 -36.45 -1.59
CA MET A 418 35.70 -35.44 -0.55
C MET A 418 35.08 -35.97 0.74
N GLU A 419 35.64 -35.56 1.88
CA GLU A 419 35.06 -35.83 3.20
C GLU A 419 33.82 -34.96 3.43
N GLY A 420 32.78 -35.52 4.06
CA GLY A 420 31.52 -34.84 4.39
C GLY A 420 30.31 -35.78 4.33
N GLU A 421 29.41 -35.67 5.31
CA GLU A 421 28.21 -36.49 5.40
C GLU A 421 27.21 -36.10 4.30
N SER A 422 27.06 -34.80 4.07
CA SER A 422 26.20 -34.22 3.05
C SER A 422 26.95 -33.82 1.76
N LEU A 423 26.21 -33.64 0.66
CA LEU A 423 26.76 -33.09 -0.58
C LEU A 423 27.26 -31.65 -0.38
N ALA A 424 26.57 -30.88 0.46
CA ALA A 424 26.93 -29.50 0.78
C ALA A 424 28.28 -29.44 1.51
N GLU A 425 28.49 -30.28 2.54
CA GLU A 425 29.77 -30.37 3.26
C GLU A 425 30.92 -30.74 2.33
N ARG A 426 30.72 -31.73 1.45
CA ARG A 426 31.73 -32.13 0.46
C ARG A 426 32.07 -31.00 -0.51
N PHE A 427 31.08 -30.19 -0.89
CA PHE A 427 31.28 -29.04 -1.75
C PHE A 427 32.05 -27.92 -1.04
N LEU A 428 31.70 -27.61 0.20
CA LEU A 428 32.43 -26.63 1.01
C LEU A 428 33.87 -27.08 1.28
N ALA A 429 34.09 -28.38 1.51
CA ALA A 429 35.42 -28.96 1.64
C ALA A 429 36.23 -28.83 0.33
N LEU A 430 35.58 -28.92 -0.84
CA LEU A 430 36.24 -28.69 -2.14
C LEU A 430 36.68 -27.22 -2.29
N LEU A 431 35.86 -26.27 -1.84
CA LEU A 431 36.19 -24.84 -1.87
C LEU A 431 37.38 -24.48 -0.96
N ALA A 432 37.58 -25.23 0.13
CA ALA A 432 38.74 -25.10 1.00
C ALA A 432 40.05 -25.64 0.37
N LEU A 433 39.98 -26.28 -0.80
CA LEU A 433 41.12 -26.85 -1.54
C LEU A 433 41.23 -26.21 -2.95
N PRO A 434 41.83 -25.01 -3.07
CA PRO A 434 41.87 -24.25 -4.33
C PRO A 434 42.50 -25.03 -5.49
N GLU A 435 43.49 -25.89 -5.22
CA GLU A 435 44.18 -26.70 -6.23
C GLU A 435 43.30 -27.79 -6.85
N ARG A 436 42.23 -28.21 -6.15
CA ARG A 436 41.29 -29.25 -6.62
C ARG A 436 40.01 -28.66 -7.20
N ALA A 437 39.69 -27.39 -6.90
CA ALA A 437 38.48 -26.76 -7.36
C ALA A 437 38.56 -26.34 -8.84
N PRO A 438 37.54 -26.64 -9.67
CA PRO A 438 37.55 -26.28 -11.09
C PRO A 438 37.40 -24.76 -11.29
N PRO A 439 37.92 -24.18 -12.38
CA PRO A 439 37.65 -22.79 -12.75
C PRO A 439 36.13 -22.52 -12.89
N PRO A 440 35.62 -21.34 -12.49
CA PRO A 440 36.34 -20.17 -11.97
C PRO A 440 36.46 -20.15 -10.42
N LEU A 441 36.22 -21.27 -9.73
CA LEU A 441 36.08 -21.27 -8.27
C LEU A 441 37.34 -20.80 -7.49
N PRO A 442 38.57 -21.18 -7.85
CA PRO A 442 39.77 -20.71 -7.14
C PRO A 442 39.94 -19.18 -7.20
N ASP A 443 39.69 -18.59 -8.37
CA ASP A 443 39.79 -17.14 -8.57
C ASP A 443 38.71 -16.40 -7.79
N LEU A 444 37.48 -16.96 -7.77
CA LEU A 444 36.37 -16.42 -7.02
C LEU A 444 36.64 -16.44 -5.51
N MET A 445 37.17 -17.54 -4.98
CA MET A 445 37.54 -17.65 -3.56
C MET A 445 38.69 -16.70 -3.20
N THR A 446 39.68 -16.54 -4.07
CA THR A 446 40.75 -15.55 -3.90
C THR A 446 40.20 -14.13 -3.85
N ALA A 447 39.23 -13.81 -4.72
CA ALA A 447 38.56 -12.52 -4.73
C ALA A 447 37.69 -12.31 -3.47
N ALA A 448 37.02 -13.36 -2.99
CA ALA A 448 36.22 -13.37 -1.77
C ALA A 448 37.06 -13.08 -0.52
N GLU A 449 38.18 -13.77 -0.35
CA GLU A 449 39.13 -13.55 0.74
C GLU A 449 39.67 -12.11 0.72
N LYS A 450 40.14 -11.65 -0.45
CA LYS A 450 40.64 -10.28 -0.62
C LYS A 450 39.58 -9.23 -0.29
N ALA A 451 38.32 -9.47 -0.68
CA ALA A 451 37.21 -8.57 -0.38
C ALA A 451 36.91 -8.53 1.12
N PHE A 452 36.92 -9.68 1.79
CA PHE A 452 36.71 -9.78 3.24
C PHE A 452 37.80 -9.02 4.01
N MET A 453 39.07 -9.28 3.70
CA MET A 453 40.21 -8.61 4.35
C MET A 453 40.27 -7.10 4.04
N GLY A 454 39.69 -6.66 2.93
CA GLY A 454 39.64 -5.26 2.53
C GLY A 454 38.48 -4.45 3.13
N LEU A 455 37.51 -5.09 3.80
CA LEU A 455 36.33 -4.43 4.36
C LEU A 455 36.50 -4.12 5.84
N SER A 456 36.49 -2.83 6.19
CA SER A 456 36.51 -2.33 7.57
C SER A 456 35.12 -1.99 8.11
N ARG A 457 34.10 -2.76 7.74
CA ARG A 457 32.72 -2.54 8.18
C ARG A 457 32.40 -3.43 9.38
N GLN A 458 31.57 -2.93 10.31
CA GLN A 458 31.06 -3.71 11.42
C GLN A 458 30.46 -5.04 10.92
N GLY A 459 30.87 -6.14 11.54
CA GLY A 459 30.49 -7.51 11.16
C GLY A 459 31.51 -8.22 10.26
N PHE A 460 32.47 -7.50 9.65
CA PHE A 460 33.55 -8.06 8.82
C PHE A 460 34.92 -8.10 9.52
N GLU A 461 34.98 -7.73 10.81
CA GLU A 461 36.23 -7.67 11.59
C GLU A 461 36.50 -8.93 12.43
N GLY A 462 35.56 -9.89 12.45
CA GLY A 462 35.63 -11.13 13.25
C GLY A 462 35.49 -12.39 12.40
N VAL A 463 35.78 -13.56 12.98
CA VAL A 463 35.63 -14.87 12.34
C VAL A 463 34.19 -15.35 12.51
N PRO A 464 33.35 -15.39 11.46
CA PRO A 464 31.92 -15.66 11.56
C PRO A 464 31.60 -17.03 12.18
N GLY A 465 32.44 -18.05 11.92
CA GLY A 465 32.25 -19.39 12.47
C GLY A 465 32.36 -19.50 14.00
N GLN A 466 32.74 -18.43 14.70
CA GLN A 466 32.86 -18.41 16.17
C GLN A 466 31.70 -17.67 16.86
N ASP A 467 30.86 -16.95 16.12
CA ASP A 467 29.71 -16.20 16.63
C ASP A 467 28.43 -16.64 15.89
N PRO A 468 27.58 -17.49 16.50
CA PRO A 468 26.35 -17.99 15.87
C PRO A 468 25.39 -16.87 15.42
N GLU A 469 25.34 -15.76 16.15
CA GLU A 469 24.45 -14.65 15.81
C GLU A 469 25.00 -13.82 14.65
N LEU A 470 26.33 -13.79 14.49
CA LEU A 470 26.98 -13.20 13.32
C LEU A 470 26.81 -14.07 12.09
N LEU A 471 26.88 -15.40 12.23
CA LEU A 471 26.61 -16.35 11.16
C LEU A 471 25.17 -16.21 10.64
N GLU A 472 24.18 -16.21 11.54
CA GLU A 472 22.76 -16.00 11.18
C GLU A 472 22.55 -14.67 10.43
N ALA A 473 23.29 -13.62 10.82
CA ALA A 473 23.24 -12.33 10.13
C ALA A 473 23.79 -12.41 8.69
N PHE A 474 24.82 -13.21 8.43
CA PHE A 474 25.32 -13.47 7.08
C PHE A 474 24.35 -14.34 6.26
N GLU A 475 23.81 -15.40 6.85
CA GLU A 475 22.87 -16.33 6.20
C GLU A 475 21.57 -15.61 5.78
N SER A 476 21.02 -14.77 6.66
CA SER A 476 19.79 -14.00 6.37
C SER A 476 20.05 -12.73 5.54
N GLY A 477 21.20 -12.08 5.70
CA GLY A 477 21.51 -10.81 5.06
C GLY A 477 22.01 -10.93 3.62
N SER A 478 22.82 -11.95 3.31
CA SER A 478 23.44 -12.10 1.99
C SER A 478 22.41 -12.25 0.85
N PRO A 479 21.34 -13.06 0.99
CA PRO A 479 20.29 -13.15 -0.03
C PRO A 479 19.56 -11.81 -0.29
N LEU A 480 19.39 -10.99 0.74
CA LEU A 480 18.77 -9.68 0.61
C LEU A 480 19.69 -8.69 -0.10
N VAL A 481 21.00 -8.72 0.20
CA VAL A 481 22.00 -7.92 -0.53
C VAL A 481 22.09 -8.34 -1.99
N GLN A 482 22.00 -9.64 -2.27
CA GLN A 482 21.92 -10.18 -3.64
C GLN A 482 20.67 -9.67 -4.36
N ALA A 483 19.49 -9.73 -3.73
CA ALA A 483 18.26 -9.19 -4.28
C ALA A 483 18.35 -7.68 -4.58
N ILE A 484 18.98 -6.90 -3.68
CA ILE A 484 19.24 -5.47 -3.90
C ILE A 484 20.16 -5.26 -5.11
N ARG A 485 21.29 -5.96 -5.17
CA ARG A 485 22.22 -5.85 -6.31
C ARG A 485 21.53 -6.19 -7.63
N SER A 486 20.78 -7.27 -7.68
CA SER A 486 20.03 -7.70 -8.86
C SER A 486 18.94 -6.71 -9.24
N GLY A 487 18.25 -6.11 -8.26
CA GLY A 487 17.28 -5.04 -8.49
C GLY A 487 17.90 -3.81 -9.15
N ILE A 488 19.06 -3.36 -8.67
CA ILE A 488 19.81 -2.26 -9.29
C ILE A 488 20.26 -2.64 -10.72
N SER A 489 20.81 -3.83 -10.90
CA SER A 489 21.28 -4.31 -12.21
C SER A 489 20.14 -4.39 -13.23
N GLY A 490 18.99 -4.94 -12.82
CA GLY A 490 17.78 -5.04 -13.64
C GLY A 490 17.25 -3.66 -14.04
N TRP A 491 17.21 -2.71 -13.10
CA TRP A 491 16.79 -1.34 -13.39
C TRP A 491 17.75 -0.60 -14.34
N LEU A 492 19.06 -0.71 -14.12
CA LEU A 492 20.06 -0.09 -14.99
C LEU A 492 19.99 -0.64 -16.42
N SER A 493 19.80 -1.95 -16.55
CA SER A 493 19.72 -2.64 -17.84
C SER A 493 18.42 -2.33 -18.58
N ALA A 494 17.28 -2.35 -17.87
CA ALA A 494 15.97 -2.07 -18.46
C ALA A 494 15.84 -0.65 -19.00
N THR A 495 16.69 0.27 -18.53
CA THR A 495 16.61 1.69 -18.85
C THR A 495 17.81 2.20 -19.66
N ASP A 496 18.62 1.28 -20.19
CA ASP A 496 19.85 1.63 -20.89
C ASP A 496 19.63 2.28 -22.26
N ALA A 497 18.53 1.93 -22.92
CA ALA A 497 18.16 2.47 -24.22
C ALA A 497 17.59 3.91 -24.18
N MET A 498 17.45 4.52 -23.00
CA MET A 498 16.84 5.84 -22.85
C MET A 498 17.86 6.96 -23.11
N ASP A 499 17.45 8.02 -23.82
CA ASP A 499 18.25 9.21 -24.05
C ASP A 499 18.19 10.15 -22.82
N TRP A 500 18.99 9.81 -21.82
CA TRP A 500 19.02 10.53 -20.55
C TRP A 500 19.47 11.99 -20.65
N PRO A 501 20.50 12.35 -21.44
CA PRO A 501 20.88 13.75 -21.63
C PRO A 501 19.73 14.61 -22.16
N ASP A 502 19.05 14.16 -23.21
CA ASP A 502 17.93 14.90 -23.81
C ASP A 502 16.72 15.01 -22.86
N LEU A 503 16.38 13.91 -22.16
CA LEU A 503 15.35 13.92 -21.12
C LEU A 503 15.66 14.92 -20.01
N PHE A 504 16.90 14.93 -19.50
CA PHE A 504 17.32 15.84 -18.44
C PHE A 504 17.21 17.31 -18.88
N ILE A 505 17.60 17.64 -20.11
CA ILE A 505 17.53 19.02 -20.63
C ILE A 505 16.06 19.50 -20.64
N ARG A 506 15.14 18.70 -21.20
CA ARG A 506 13.71 19.02 -21.23
C ARG A 506 13.10 19.15 -19.84
N ASP A 507 13.41 18.21 -18.97
CA ASP A 507 12.87 18.21 -17.61
C ASP A 507 13.44 19.39 -16.81
N ARG A 508 14.71 19.74 -16.98
CA ARG A 508 15.32 20.88 -16.29
C ARG A 508 14.57 22.18 -16.56
N GLU A 509 14.24 22.48 -17.82
CA GLU A 509 13.46 23.67 -18.15
C GLU A 509 12.08 23.63 -17.48
N THR A 510 11.42 22.49 -17.55
CA THR A 510 10.11 22.27 -16.93
C THR A 510 10.15 22.50 -15.41
N PHE A 511 11.10 21.90 -14.71
CA PHE A 511 11.22 22.01 -13.26
C PHE A 511 11.58 23.43 -12.82
N LEU A 512 12.43 24.14 -13.58
CA LEU A 512 12.75 25.55 -13.29
C LEU A 512 11.52 26.47 -13.39
N ASP A 513 10.65 26.24 -14.38
CA ASP A 513 9.38 26.95 -14.48
C ASP A 513 8.48 26.68 -13.25
N VAL A 514 8.25 25.41 -12.91
CA VAL A 514 7.40 25.08 -11.76
C VAL A 514 7.99 25.62 -10.45
N PHE A 515 9.31 25.50 -10.24
CA PHE A 515 9.96 26.08 -9.06
C PHE A 515 9.78 27.59 -8.97
N SER A 516 9.84 28.30 -10.09
CA SER A 516 9.59 29.74 -10.11
C SER A 516 8.16 30.07 -9.71
N ARG A 517 7.17 29.26 -10.11
CA ARG A 517 5.77 29.40 -9.67
C ARG A 517 5.58 29.10 -8.18
N ILE A 518 6.16 28.00 -7.67
CA ILE A 518 6.00 27.57 -6.27
C ILE A 518 6.71 28.53 -5.30
N TYR A 519 7.90 29.01 -5.64
CA TYR A 519 8.79 29.73 -4.73
C TYR A 519 8.97 31.22 -5.07
N GLY A 520 8.63 31.66 -6.28
CA GLY A 520 8.72 33.06 -6.69
C GLY A 520 7.67 33.94 -6.03
N ASP A 521 6.43 33.45 -5.93
CA ASP A 521 5.30 34.21 -5.35
C ASP A 521 5.33 34.25 -3.81
N ALA A 522 6.07 33.33 -3.17
CA ALA A 522 6.25 33.29 -1.73
C ALA A 522 6.89 34.58 -1.16
N HIS A 523 7.57 35.37 -1.99
CA HIS A 523 8.10 36.69 -1.62
C HIS A 523 7.09 37.84 -1.67
N VAL A 524 6.03 37.71 -2.48
CA VAL A 524 4.98 38.75 -2.57
C VAL A 524 4.08 38.69 -1.33
N ALA A 525 3.78 37.49 -0.84
CA ALA A 525 2.96 37.30 0.36
C ALA A 525 3.69 37.65 1.67
N ALA A 526 5.03 37.58 1.72
CA ALA A 526 5.81 37.91 2.91
C ALA A 526 6.14 39.42 3.05
N ARG A 527 5.74 40.24 2.07
CA ARG A 527 5.93 41.70 2.04
C ARG A 527 4.65 42.51 2.24
N ILE A 528 3.51 41.84 2.38
CA ILE A 528 2.22 42.41 2.80
C ILE A 528 2.00 41.98 4.25
#